data_AF-A6BCS5-F1
#
_entry.id   AF-A6BCS5-F1
#
_cell.length_a   1.000
_cell.length_b   1.000
_cell.length_c   1.000
_cell.angle_alpha   90.00
_cell.angle_beta   90.00
_cell.angle_gamma   90.00
#
_symmetry.space_group_name_H-M   'P 1'
#
loop_
_entity.id
_entity.type
_entity.pdbx_description
1 polymer ?
#
loop_
_entity_poly.entity_id
_entity_poly.type
_entity_poly.pdbx_seq_one_letter_code
_entity_poly.pdbx_strand_id
1 'polypeptide(L)'
;MTKREFLDKLKKALANDLSGNVIRDNVDYYNDYITEEVRKGRKESEVIEELGDPWAIAKNIITSEEIKGNTGETYDSYEPERQRSQTYEQGYDEESGHRGVHVFGLDTWWKKLVLLLGIIGVIVLVVAVIGGIISILAPIFIPLLILCLILKLVKGSRR
;
A
#
# COMPACT_ATOMS: atom_id res chain seq x y z
N MET A 1 4.86 22.08 -27.64
CA MET A 1 3.53 22.24 -27.01
C MET A 1 3.71 23.00 -25.71
N THR A 2 2.68 23.69 -25.22
CA THR A 2 2.73 24.38 -23.91
C THR A 2 2.34 23.43 -22.77
N LYS A 3 2.74 23.77 -21.54
CA LYS A 3 2.39 23.08 -20.30
C LYS A 3 0.89 22.90 -20.19
N ARG A 4 0.13 23.96 -20.47
CA ARG A 4 -1.33 23.94 -20.44
C ARG A 4 -1.90 22.93 -21.43
N GLU A 5 -1.37 22.88 -22.65
CA GLU A 5 -1.81 21.91 -23.67
C GLU A 5 -1.43 20.48 -23.30
N PHE A 6 -0.23 20.27 -22.76
CA PHE A 6 0.24 18.96 -22.31
C PHE A 6 -0.68 18.42 -21.21
N LEU A 7 -0.92 19.21 -20.16
CA LEU A 7 -1.77 18.83 -19.02
C LEU A 7 -3.23 18.63 -19.44
N ASP A 8 -3.75 19.44 -20.37
CA ASP A 8 -5.11 19.27 -20.90
C ASP A 8 -5.25 17.95 -21.68
N LYS A 9 -4.26 17.61 -22.51
CA LYS A 9 -4.22 16.33 -23.22
C LYS A 9 -4.09 15.14 -22.28
N LEU A 10 -3.21 15.24 -21.29
CA LEU A 10 -3.05 14.21 -20.26
C LEU A 10 -4.36 14.01 -19.49
N LYS A 11 -4.98 15.10 -19.00
CA LYS A 11 -6.26 15.05 -18.30
C LYS A 11 -7.35 14.40 -19.14
N LYS A 12 -7.48 14.78 -20.42
CA LYS A 12 -8.47 14.20 -21.35
C LYS A 12 -8.25 12.71 -21.59
N ALA A 13 -7.00 12.29 -21.72
CA ALA A 13 -6.67 10.89 -21.90
C ALA A 13 -6.99 10.06 -20.65
N LEU A 14 -6.69 10.59 -19.45
CA LEU A 14 -7.00 9.92 -18.18
C LEU A 14 -8.50 9.93 -17.84
N ALA A 15 -9.26 10.93 -18.31
CA ALA A 15 -10.66 11.15 -17.95
C ALA A 15 -11.62 10.06 -18.44
N ASN A 16 -11.23 9.27 -19.44
CA ASN A 16 -12.08 8.21 -19.98
C ASN A 16 -12.05 6.94 -19.11
N ASP A 17 -10.91 6.65 -18.47
CA ASP A 17 -10.65 5.34 -17.88
C ASP A 17 -10.38 5.40 -16.37
N LEU A 18 -10.12 6.59 -15.79
CA LEU A 18 -9.75 6.74 -14.38
C LEU A 18 -10.73 7.59 -13.56
N SER A 19 -10.67 7.39 -12.25
CA SER A 19 -11.44 8.17 -11.29
C SER A 19 -10.91 9.60 -11.13
N GLY A 20 -11.80 10.55 -10.78
CA GLY A 20 -11.49 11.97 -10.65
C GLY A 20 -10.31 12.30 -9.73
N ASN A 21 -10.13 11.53 -8.66
CA ASN A 21 -8.98 11.64 -7.76
C ASN A 21 -7.68 11.24 -8.43
N VAL A 22 -7.63 10.09 -9.10
CA VAL A 22 -6.41 9.62 -9.79
C VAL A 22 -6.02 10.57 -10.93
N ILE A 23 -7.00 11.11 -11.66
CA ILE A 23 -6.76 12.12 -12.71
C ILE A 23 -6.11 13.36 -12.11
N ARG A 24 -6.69 13.90 -11.02
CA ARG A 24 -6.17 15.09 -10.36
C ARG A 24 -4.74 14.86 -9.86
N ASP A 25 -4.51 13.78 -9.15
CA ASP A 25 -3.21 13.49 -8.54
C ASP A 25 -2.10 13.36 -9.61
N ASN A 26 -2.40 12.73 -10.74
CA ASN A 26 -1.45 12.65 -11.86
C ASN A 26 -1.24 14.01 -12.55
N VAL A 27 -2.31 14.75 -12.84
CA VAL A 27 -2.20 16.07 -13.49
C VAL A 27 -1.42 17.05 -12.61
N ASP A 28 -1.66 17.04 -11.30
CA ASP A 28 -0.97 17.89 -10.34
C ASP A 28 0.53 17.51 -10.26
N TYR A 29 0.86 16.22 -10.23
CA TYR A 29 2.23 15.73 -10.26
C TYR A 29 3.03 16.27 -11.47
N TYR A 30 2.47 16.15 -12.68
CA TYR A 30 3.15 16.66 -13.88
C TYR A 30 3.17 18.19 -13.94
N ASN A 31 2.14 18.86 -13.43
CA ASN A 31 2.15 20.33 -13.33
C ASN A 31 3.29 20.81 -12.44
N ASP A 32 3.45 20.20 -11.27
CA ASP A 32 4.46 20.58 -10.29
C ASP A 32 5.86 20.28 -10.80
N TYR A 33 6.06 19.11 -11.42
CA TYR A 33 7.32 18.76 -12.06
C TYR A 33 7.72 19.78 -13.15
N ILE A 34 6.83 20.08 -14.10
CA ILE A 34 7.14 21.04 -15.18
C ILE A 34 7.43 22.42 -14.59
N THR A 35 6.65 22.84 -13.58
CA THR A 35 6.83 24.14 -12.93
C THR A 35 8.18 24.23 -12.22
N GLU A 36 8.58 23.17 -11.53
CA GLU A 36 9.86 23.10 -10.83
C GLU A 36 11.05 23.08 -11.79
N GLU A 37 10.97 22.33 -12.88
CA GLU A 37 12.02 22.30 -13.91
C GLU A 37 12.18 23.65 -14.62
N VAL A 38 11.07 24.33 -14.91
CA VAL A 38 11.11 25.70 -15.45
C VAL A 38 11.70 26.68 -14.44
N ARG A 39 11.38 26.53 -13.15
CA ARG A 39 11.94 27.35 -12.05
C ARG A 39 13.46 27.18 -11.92
N LYS A 40 14.00 26.02 -12.26
CA LYS A 40 15.46 25.74 -12.34
C LYS A 40 16.15 26.39 -13.55
N GLY A 41 15.39 27.07 -14.41
CA GLY A 41 15.90 27.77 -15.59
C GLY A 41 15.83 26.98 -16.89
N ARG A 42 15.20 25.80 -16.89
CA ARG A 42 14.97 25.02 -18.11
C ARG A 42 13.83 25.62 -18.93
N LYS A 43 13.87 25.41 -20.25
CA LYS A 43 12.77 25.84 -21.12
C LYS A 43 11.60 24.88 -20.96
N GLU A 44 10.39 25.43 -20.81
CA GLU A 44 9.14 24.64 -20.71
C GLU A 44 9.01 23.61 -21.85
N SER A 45 9.33 24.02 -23.08
CA SER A 45 9.28 23.14 -24.25
C SER A 45 10.25 21.96 -24.16
N GLU A 46 11.44 22.16 -23.60
CA GLU A 46 12.47 21.14 -23.45
C GLU A 46 12.06 20.10 -22.39
N VAL A 47 11.50 20.57 -21.27
CA VAL A 47 10.97 19.70 -20.22
C VAL A 47 9.82 18.85 -20.77
N ILE A 48 8.93 19.44 -21.55
CA ILE A 48 7.80 18.69 -22.12
C ILE A 48 8.27 17.71 -23.21
N GLU A 49 9.26 18.07 -24.02
CA GLU A 49 9.85 17.16 -25.00
C GLU A 49 10.52 15.96 -24.33
N GLU A 50 11.20 16.18 -23.20
CA GLU A 50 11.79 15.12 -22.38
C GLU A 50 10.72 14.19 -21.77
N LEU A 51 9.62 14.78 -21.27
CA LEU A 51 8.48 14.00 -20.78
C LEU A 51 7.82 13.18 -21.90
N GLY A 52 7.85 13.68 -23.13
CA GLY A 52 7.32 13.01 -24.31
C GLY A 52 5.81 13.22 -24.50
N ASP A 53 5.16 12.21 -25.07
CA ASP A 53 3.75 12.33 -25.45
C ASP A 53 2.80 12.09 -24.25
N PRO A 54 1.88 13.05 -23.96
CA PRO A 54 0.98 12.92 -22.82
C PRO A 54 0.00 11.74 -22.93
N TRP A 55 -0.31 11.23 -24.14
CA TRP A 55 -1.15 10.04 -24.30
C TRP A 55 -0.39 8.76 -23.97
N ALA A 56 0.90 8.67 -24.31
CA ALA A 56 1.75 7.54 -23.90
C ALA A 56 1.88 7.45 -22.37
N ILE A 57 2.05 8.60 -21.70
CA ILE A 57 2.03 8.69 -20.23
C ILE A 57 0.68 8.23 -19.69
N ALA A 58 -0.43 8.74 -20.24
CA ALA A 58 -1.76 8.38 -19.80
C ALA A 58 -2.00 6.87 -19.92
N LYS A 59 -1.60 6.26 -21.04
CA LYS A 59 -1.72 4.81 -21.27
C LYS A 59 -1.00 4.01 -20.19
N ASN A 60 0.23 4.38 -19.85
CA ASN A 60 0.98 3.69 -18.80
C ASN A 60 0.31 3.79 -17.43
N ILE A 61 -0.23 4.96 -17.10
CA ILE A 61 -0.98 5.18 -15.85
C ILE A 61 -2.24 4.31 -15.84
N ILE A 62 -3.03 4.34 -16.92
CA ILE A 62 -4.26 3.54 -17.06
C ILE A 62 -3.96 2.05 -16.90
N THR A 63 -2.97 1.53 -17.63
CA THR A 63 -2.56 0.12 -17.52
C THR A 63 -2.10 -0.22 -16.10
N SER A 64 -1.35 0.68 -15.43
CA SER A 64 -0.92 0.46 -14.06
C SER A 64 -2.09 0.43 -13.07
N GLU A 65 -3.06 1.33 -13.23
CA GLU A 65 -4.25 1.41 -12.37
C GLU A 65 -5.23 0.26 -12.64
N GLU A 66 -5.37 -0.18 -13.89
CA GLU A 66 -6.15 -1.36 -14.27
C GLU A 66 -5.54 -2.62 -13.64
N ILE A 67 -4.23 -2.81 -13.72
CA ILE A 67 -3.54 -3.95 -13.07
C ILE A 67 -3.74 -3.90 -11.54
N LYS A 68 -3.64 -2.73 -10.91
CA LYS A 68 -3.91 -2.58 -9.47
C LYS A 68 -5.36 -2.87 -9.11
N GLY A 69 -6.31 -2.51 -9.98
CA GLY A 69 -7.73 -2.73 -9.79
C GLY A 69 -8.15 -4.19 -10.00
N ASN A 70 -7.51 -4.89 -10.94
CA ASN A 70 -7.84 -6.27 -11.29
C ASN A 70 -7.06 -7.31 -10.47
N THR A 71 -5.88 -6.95 -9.98
CA THR A 71 -5.02 -7.83 -9.20
C THR A 71 -5.06 -7.38 -7.74
N GLY A 72 -6.06 -7.88 -7.00
CA GLY A 72 -6.03 -7.82 -5.55
C GLY A 72 -4.76 -8.50 -5.05
N GLU A 73 -3.77 -7.71 -4.68
CA GLU A 73 -2.52 -8.14 -4.03
C GLU A 73 -1.62 -9.06 -4.86
N THR A 74 -0.81 -8.50 -5.78
CA THR A 74 0.58 -8.95 -5.97
C THR A 74 1.38 -7.79 -6.57
N TYR A 75 2.02 -7.02 -5.70
CA TYR A 75 3.08 -6.11 -6.08
C TYR A 75 4.34 -6.95 -6.21
N ASP A 76 4.55 -7.55 -7.38
CA ASP A 76 5.89 -7.99 -7.75
C ASP A 76 6.46 -6.99 -8.74
N SER A 77 7.66 -6.54 -8.44
CA SER A 77 8.40 -5.48 -9.11
C SER A 77 8.50 -5.79 -10.61
N TYR A 78 7.80 -5.02 -11.46
CA TYR A 78 8.02 -5.11 -12.90
C TYR A 78 9.32 -4.38 -13.25
N GLU A 79 10.40 -5.15 -13.44
CA GLU A 79 11.45 -4.79 -14.37
C GLU A 79 10.81 -4.51 -15.75
N PRO A 80 11.29 -3.52 -16.52
CA PRO A 80 10.76 -3.27 -17.84
C PRO A 80 11.23 -4.37 -18.80
N GLU A 81 10.51 -5.49 -18.83
CA GLU A 81 10.65 -6.46 -19.91
C GLU A 81 10.21 -5.79 -21.21
N ARG A 82 11.21 -5.45 -22.02
CA ARG A 82 11.05 -5.03 -23.41
C ARG A 82 10.50 -6.20 -24.23
N GLN A 83 9.21 -6.48 -24.14
CA GLN A 83 8.54 -7.41 -25.04
C GLN A 83 7.94 -6.67 -26.24
N ARG A 84 8.84 -6.54 -27.22
CA ARG A 84 8.66 -6.49 -28.67
C ARG A 84 7.29 -6.97 -29.17
N SER A 85 6.65 -6.10 -29.94
CA SER A 85 5.62 -6.30 -30.97
C SER A 85 5.03 -7.71 -31.16
N GLN A 86 3.72 -7.80 -31.03
CA GLN A 86 2.81 -8.67 -31.79
C GLN A 86 1.39 -8.08 -31.62
N THR A 87 0.87 -7.40 -32.64
CA THR A 87 -0.05 -7.93 -33.67
C THR A 87 -1.50 -7.65 -33.30
N TYR A 88 -2.16 -6.89 -34.16
CA TYR A 88 -3.61 -6.68 -34.19
C TYR A 88 -4.35 -7.99 -34.46
N GLU A 89 -5.36 -8.32 -33.67
CA GLU A 89 -6.54 -9.13 -34.04
C GLU A 89 -7.60 -8.88 -32.94
N GLN A 90 -8.64 -8.09 -33.20
CA GLN A 90 -9.99 -8.54 -33.58
C GLN A 90 -10.53 -9.71 -32.73
N GLY A 91 -11.57 -9.41 -31.95
CA GLY A 91 -12.38 -10.38 -31.23
C GLY A 91 -13.47 -9.66 -30.42
N TYR A 92 -14.55 -9.27 -31.11
CA TYR A 92 -15.84 -9.03 -30.48
C TYR A 92 -16.47 -10.41 -30.23
N ASP A 93 -16.68 -10.77 -28.96
CA ASP A 93 -17.67 -11.74 -28.46
C ASP A 93 -17.73 -11.49 -26.94
N GLU A 94 -18.82 -10.90 -26.42
CA GLU A 94 -19.88 -11.62 -25.67
C GLU A 94 -19.26 -12.57 -24.62
N GLU A 95 -19.42 -12.34 -23.31
CA GLU A 95 -20.68 -12.45 -22.58
C GLU A 95 -20.37 -12.25 -21.09
N SER A 96 -21.40 -12.01 -20.27
CA SER A 96 -21.41 -12.17 -18.81
C SER A 96 -20.88 -10.99 -17.99
N GLY A 97 -21.75 -9.99 -17.84
CA GLY A 97 -21.56 -8.93 -16.87
C GLY A 97 -21.41 -9.45 -15.45
N HIS A 98 -20.49 -8.84 -14.70
CA HIS A 98 -20.65 -8.68 -13.26
C HIS A 98 -20.32 -7.23 -12.91
N ARG A 99 -21.31 -6.59 -12.30
CA ARG A 99 -21.24 -5.31 -11.62
C ARG A 99 -20.00 -5.26 -10.72
N GLY A 100 -18.94 -4.63 -11.18
CA GLY A 100 -17.78 -4.28 -10.36
C GLY A 100 -18.11 -3.03 -9.56
N VAL A 101 -18.64 -3.23 -8.36
CA VAL A 101 -18.86 -2.16 -7.38
C VAL A 101 -17.58 -1.38 -7.17
N HIS A 102 -17.73 -0.06 -7.18
CA HIS A 102 -16.71 0.94 -6.91
C HIS A 102 -16.19 0.79 -5.47
N VAL A 103 -15.32 -0.18 -5.19
CA VAL A 103 -14.61 -0.24 -3.90
C VAL A 103 -13.38 0.65 -4.00
N PHE A 104 -13.66 1.94 -3.76
CA PHE A 104 -12.68 2.92 -3.32
C PHE A 104 -11.71 2.30 -2.31
N GLY A 105 -10.43 2.64 -2.43
CA GLY A 105 -9.32 2.17 -1.60
C GLY A 105 -9.48 2.47 -0.10
N LEU A 106 -10.32 1.68 0.57
CA LEU A 106 -10.50 1.63 2.02
C LEU A 106 -9.86 0.36 2.61
N ASP A 107 -9.50 -0.59 1.74
CA ASP A 107 -9.08 -1.93 2.15
C ASP A 107 -7.65 -1.96 2.72
N THR A 108 -6.73 -1.13 2.22
CA THR A 108 -5.34 -1.11 2.70
C THR A 108 -5.20 -0.57 4.14
N TRP A 109 -6.05 0.38 4.57
CA TRP A 109 -6.00 0.92 5.93
C TRP A 109 -6.60 -0.07 6.94
N TRP A 110 -7.74 -0.68 6.61
CA TRP A 110 -8.36 -1.70 7.46
C TRP A 110 -7.51 -2.97 7.53
N LYS A 111 -6.87 -3.37 6.42
CA LYS A 111 -5.88 -4.45 6.41
C LYS A 111 -4.67 -4.16 7.31
N LYS A 112 -4.14 -2.93 7.31
CA LYS A 112 -3.08 -2.53 8.25
C LYS A 112 -3.55 -2.62 9.71
N LEU A 113 -4.78 -2.22 10.00
CA LEU A 113 -5.39 -2.31 11.34
C LEU A 113 -5.59 -3.77 11.78
N VAL A 114 -6.13 -4.63 10.91
CA VAL A 114 -6.34 -6.05 11.16
C VAL A 114 -5.01 -6.79 11.30
N LEU A 115 -4.00 -6.44 10.50
CA LEU A 115 -2.65 -7.00 10.61
C LEU A 115 -2.00 -6.61 11.94
N LEU A 116 -2.10 -5.33 12.34
CA LEU A 116 -1.61 -4.86 13.63
C LEU A 116 -2.35 -5.55 14.79
N LEU A 117 -3.68 -5.66 14.71
CA LEU A 117 -4.50 -6.35 15.71
C LEU A 117 -4.17 -7.84 15.78
N GLY A 118 -3.88 -8.47 14.64
CA GLY A 118 -3.42 -9.85 14.56
C GLY A 118 -2.09 -10.06 15.26
N ILE A 119 -1.10 -9.20 14.99
CA ILE A 119 0.21 -9.24 15.67
C ILE A 119 0.05 -9.06 17.19
N ILE A 120 -0.73 -8.06 17.61
CA ILE A 120 -1.03 -7.84 19.04
C ILE A 120 -1.73 -9.06 19.64
N GLY A 121 -2.70 -9.64 18.93
CA GLY A 121 -3.41 -10.85 19.34
C GLY A 121 -2.48 -12.04 19.53
N VAL A 122 -1.53 -12.25 18.62
CA VAL A 122 -0.51 -13.31 18.73
C VAL A 122 0.39 -13.09 19.94
N ILE A 123 0.84 -11.86 20.19
CA ILE A 123 1.67 -11.54 21.37
C ILE A 123 0.88 -11.83 22.65
N VAL A 124 -0.38 -11.39 22.73
CA VAL A 124 -1.26 -11.65 23.88
C VAL A 124 -1.47 -13.15 24.07
N LEU A 125 -1.68 -13.91 22.99
CA LEU A 125 -1.80 -15.37 23.03
C LEU A 125 -0.54 -16.02 23.62
N VAL A 126 0.65 -15.62 23.15
CA VAL A 126 1.93 -16.14 23.67
C VAL A 126 2.10 -15.82 25.15
N VAL A 127 1.83 -14.58 25.56
CA VAL A 127 1.89 -14.17 26.97
C VAL A 127 0.85 -14.91 27.81
N ALA A 128 -0.35 -15.14 27.30
CA ALA A 128 -1.39 -15.90 27.98
C ALA A 128 -1.04 -17.39 28.11
N VAL A 129 -0.37 -17.99 27.14
CA VAL A 129 0.11 -19.38 27.23
C VAL A 129 1.22 -19.50 28.28
N ILE A 130 2.23 -18.63 28.21
CA ILE A 130 3.35 -18.62 29.16
C ILE A 130 2.85 -18.27 30.58
N GLY A 131 2.09 -17.19 30.68
CA GLY A 131 1.49 -16.72 31.92
C GLY A 131 0.44 -17.69 32.48
N GLY A 132 -0.30 -18.40 31.64
CA GLY A 132 -1.30 -19.39 32.04
C GLY A 132 -0.66 -20.61 32.70
N ILE A 133 0.44 -21.11 32.14
CA ILE A 133 1.22 -22.20 32.75
C ILE A 133 1.77 -21.75 34.11
N ILE A 134 2.30 -20.53 34.20
CA ILE A 134 2.81 -19.96 35.46
C ILE A 134 1.66 -19.70 36.45
N SER A 135 0.48 -19.27 35.99
CA SER A 135 -0.69 -18.94 36.82
C SER A 135 -1.26 -20.16 37.54
N ILE A 136 -1.18 -21.36 36.95
CA ILE A 136 -1.56 -22.62 37.62
C ILE A 136 -0.55 -22.97 38.73
N LEU A 137 0.73 -22.62 38.53
CA LEU A 137 1.81 -22.94 39.47
C LEU A 137 1.99 -21.87 40.55
N ALA A 138 1.62 -20.62 40.27
CA ALA A 138 1.66 -19.48 41.17
C ALA A 138 0.94 -19.69 42.52
N PRO A 139 -0.29 -20.23 42.60
CA PRO A 139 -0.96 -20.46 43.89
C PRO A 139 -0.25 -21.50 44.76
N ILE A 140 0.64 -22.33 44.19
CA ILE A 140 1.49 -23.26 44.93
C ILE A 140 2.83 -22.60 45.31
N PHE A 141 3.39 -21.76 44.43
CA PHE A 141 4.62 -21.00 44.70
C PHE A 141 4.44 -19.92 45.77
N ILE A 142 3.28 -19.24 45.82
CA ILE A 142 3.00 -18.19 46.81
C ILE A 142 3.10 -18.69 48.26
N PRO A 143 2.40 -19.77 48.69
CA PRO A 143 2.53 -20.29 50.05
C PRO A 143 3.94 -20.85 50.32
N LEU A 144 4.60 -21.45 49.34
CA LEU A 144 6.00 -21.90 49.45
C LEU A 144 6.98 -20.73 49.67
N LEU A 145 6.79 -19.62 48.96
CA LEU A 145 7.60 -18.41 49.13
C LEU A 145 7.37 -17.77 50.49
N ILE A 146 6.12 -17.70 50.96
CA ILE A 146 5.80 -17.21 52.31
C ILE A 146 6.50 -18.09 53.36
N LEU A 147 6.41 -19.42 53.23
CA LEU A 147 7.09 -20.35 54.14
C LEU A 147 8.62 -20.18 54.08
N CYS A 148 9.20 -20.05 52.89
CA CYS A 148 10.63 -19.82 52.70
C CYS A 148 11.07 -18.48 53.30
N LEU A 149 10.26 -17.43 53.16
CA LEU A 149 10.50 -16.11 53.74
C LEU A 149 10.49 -16.18 55.27
N ILE A 150 9.52 -16.88 55.88
CA ILE A 150 9.45 -17.09 57.33
C ILE A 150 10.67 -17.88 57.81
N LEU A 151 11.01 -18.98 57.14
CA LEU A 151 12.21 -19.77 57.48
C LEU A 151 13.49 -18.94 57.35
N LYS A 152 13.60 -18.11 56.31
CA LYS A 152 14.74 -17.21 56.11
C LYS A 152 14.80 -16.11 57.18
N LEU A 153 13.66 -15.55 57.59
CA LEU A 153 13.57 -14.55 58.65
C LEU A 153 13.97 -15.15 60.01
N VAL A 154 13.46 -16.33 60.35
CA VAL A 154 13.77 -17.04 61.61
C VAL A 154 15.22 -17.53 61.63
N LYS A 155 15.74 -18.03 60.50
CA LYS A 155 17.15 -18.45 60.36
C LYS A 155 18.11 -17.26 60.31
N GLY A 156 17.69 -16.12 59.78
CA GLY A 156 18.45 -14.86 59.76
C GLY A 156 18.48 -14.16 61.13
N SER A 157 17.51 -14.44 62.01
CA SER A 157 17.46 -13.91 63.37
C SER A 157 18.40 -14.62 64.36
N ARG A 158 18.99 -15.76 63.99
CA ARG A 158 19.98 -16.52 64.80
C ARG A 158 21.42 -16.39 64.29
N ARG A 159 21.82 -15.24 63.76
CA ARG A 159 23.23 -14.87 63.57
C ARG A 159 23.50 -13.52 64.20
#